data_AF-A0A3S3U9X0-F1
#
_entry.id   AF-A0A3S3U9X0-F1
#
_cell.length_a   1.000
_cell.length_b   1.000
_cell.length_c   1.000
_cell.angle_alpha   90.00
_cell.angle_beta   90.00
_cell.angle_gamma   90.00
#
_symmetry.space_group_name_H-M   'P 1'
#
loop_
_entity.id
_entity.type
_entity.pdbx_description
1 polymer ?
#
loop_
_entity_poly.entity_id
_entity_poly.type
_entity_poly.pdbx_seq_one_letter_code
_entity_poly.pdbx_strand_id
1 'polypeptide(L)'
;MKRDYYDHATKEKLTRKEEFIESLTHDSYIIQVRRLRKKHRNKLETLLSIFDQSNTSKESKHFLDVLESSFPDEFKVIIRRLHKASASKELCEDMEMEDEILEELATQERLIAYERAEKEKAEAEKRKAEEGKEKAEAEKSRLEKLLKQAGIEF
;
A
#
# COMPACT_ATOMS: atom_id res chain seq x y z
N MET A 1 23.47 15.18 7.77
CA MET A 1 24.56 14.22 7.48
C MET A 1 24.25 13.60 6.12
N LYS A 2 25.11 13.74 5.10
CA LYS A 2 24.85 13.12 3.79
C LYS A 2 25.18 11.64 3.90
N ARG A 3 24.16 10.78 3.94
CA ARG A 3 24.33 9.32 3.94
C ARG A 3 24.66 8.85 2.52
N ASP A 4 25.61 7.94 2.41
CA ASP A 4 25.97 7.29 1.16
C ASP A 4 25.43 5.87 1.14
N TYR A 5 24.84 5.49 0.01
CA TYR A 5 24.20 4.19 -0.15
C TYR A 5 25.12 3.31 -0.98
N TYR A 6 25.31 2.05 -0.58
CA TYR A 6 26.19 1.13 -1.28
C TYR A 6 25.46 -0.19 -1.55
N ASP A 7 25.58 -0.73 -2.77
CA ASP A 7 25.21 -2.12 -3.02
C ASP A 7 26.23 -3.00 -2.28
N HIS A 8 25.76 -3.84 -1.36
CA HIS A 8 26.66 -4.64 -0.53
C HIS A 8 27.47 -5.67 -1.34
N ALA A 9 26.93 -6.17 -2.46
CA ALA A 9 27.56 -7.18 -3.29
C ALA A 9 28.58 -6.59 -4.28
N THR A 10 28.25 -5.45 -4.92
CA THR A 10 29.17 -4.81 -5.91
C THR A 10 30.04 -3.71 -5.30
N LYS A 11 29.72 -3.25 -4.09
CA LYS A 11 30.33 -2.08 -3.42
C LYS A 11 30.15 -0.76 -4.18
N GLU A 12 29.28 -0.74 -5.18
CA GLU A 12 28.98 0.46 -5.96
C GLU A 12 28.10 1.42 -5.18
N LYS A 13 28.39 2.72 -5.31
CA LYS A 13 27.61 3.78 -4.70
C LYS A 13 26.31 3.99 -5.47
N LEU A 14 25.18 3.90 -4.77
CA LEU A 14 23.86 4.19 -5.32
C LEU A 14 23.61 5.70 -5.30
N THR A 15 23.20 6.25 -6.43
CA THR A 15 22.94 7.70 -6.59
C THR A 15 21.53 8.10 -6.16
N ARG A 16 20.58 7.16 -6.20
CA ARG A 16 19.19 7.40 -5.82
C ARG A 16 19.04 7.35 -4.30
N LYS A 17 18.57 8.45 -3.73
CA LYS A 17 18.18 8.57 -2.31
C LYS A 17 16.68 8.36 -2.16
N GLU A 18 16.28 7.82 -1.02
CA GLU A 18 14.88 7.51 -0.72
C GLU A 18 14.56 8.06 0.67
N GLU A 19 13.38 8.67 0.82
CA GLU A 19 13.03 9.48 2.00
C GLU A 19 12.92 8.61 3.25
N PHE A 20 12.31 7.42 3.14
CA PHE A 20 12.25 6.48 4.25
C PHE A 20 13.66 6.08 4.72
N ILE A 21 14.60 5.78 3.81
CA ILE A 21 16.00 5.45 4.17
C ILE A 21 16.73 6.63 4.81
N GLU A 22 16.52 7.87 4.35
CA GLU A 22 17.10 9.07 4.98
C GLU A 22 16.48 9.37 6.36
N SER A 23 15.23 8.97 6.59
CA SER A 23 14.56 9.16 7.89
C SER A 23 15.10 8.24 8.99
N LEU A 24 15.84 7.19 8.62
CA LEU A 24 16.49 6.30 9.58
C LEU A 24 17.55 7.06 10.37
N THR A 25 17.55 6.87 11.68
CA THR A 25 18.45 7.56 12.61
C THR A 25 19.81 6.88 12.76
N HIS A 26 19.92 5.61 12.34
CA HIS A 26 21.13 4.78 12.48
C HIS A 26 21.56 4.18 11.15
N ASP A 27 22.80 3.71 11.07
CA ASP A 27 23.26 2.90 9.95
C ASP A 27 22.44 1.61 9.89
N SER A 28 21.99 1.23 8.70
CA SER A 28 21.05 0.13 8.52
C SER A 28 21.30 -0.61 7.24
N TYR A 29 21.04 -1.92 7.26
CA TYR A 29 21.03 -2.75 6.06
C TYR A 29 19.62 -2.83 5.51
N ILE A 30 19.42 -2.33 4.29
CA ILE A 30 18.13 -2.41 3.61
C ILE A 30 18.15 -3.57 2.64
N ILE A 31 17.31 -4.56 2.90
CA ILE A 31 17.21 -5.78 2.09
C ILE A 31 15.91 -5.73 1.30
N GLN A 32 16.03 -5.66 -0.02
CA GLN A 32 14.88 -5.79 -0.90
C GLN A 32 14.67 -7.26 -1.24
N VAL A 33 13.73 -7.91 -0.53
CA VAL A 33 13.44 -9.34 -0.69
C VAL A 33 13.17 -9.73 -2.16
N ARG A 34 12.45 -8.88 -2.92
CA ARG A 34 12.17 -9.10 -4.36
C ARG A 34 13.42 -9.23 -5.23
N ARG A 35 14.57 -8.68 -4.79
CA ARG A 35 15.85 -8.75 -5.52
C ARG A 35 16.63 -10.03 -5.22
N LEU A 36 16.23 -10.82 -4.21
CA LEU A 36 16.88 -12.09 -3.87
C LEU A 36 16.59 -13.21 -4.89
N ARG A 37 15.64 -13.00 -5.81
CA ARG A 37 15.07 -14.01 -6.71
C ARG A 37 15.98 -14.62 -7.78
N LYS A 38 17.08 -13.97 -8.20
CA LYS A 38 17.73 -14.34 -9.49
C LYS A 38 19.22 -14.67 -9.44
N LYS A 39 20.01 -14.16 -8.50
CA LYS A 39 21.42 -14.53 -8.33
C LYS A 39 21.83 -14.27 -6.89
N HIS A 40 21.99 -15.30 -6.07
CA HIS A 40 22.66 -15.16 -4.78
C HIS A 40 24.15 -14.94 -5.06
N ARG A 41 24.59 -13.69 -5.06
CA ARG A 41 25.95 -13.29 -5.44
C ARG A 41 26.96 -13.55 -4.32
N ASN A 42 26.50 -13.65 -3.08
CA ASN A 42 27.33 -13.81 -1.90
C ASN A 42 26.62 -14.65 -0.83
N LYS A 43 27.38 -15.06 0.20
CA LYS A 43 26.86 -15.86 1.32
C LYS A 43 25.67 -15.21 2.03
N LEU A 44 25.68 -13.88 2.18
CA LEU A 44 24.60 -13.15 2.84
C LEU A 44 23.30 -13.21 2.02
N GLU A 45 23.37 -13.03 0.71
CA GLU A 45 22.22 -13.16 -0.19
C GLU A 45 21.69 -14.60 -0.23
N THR A 46 22.56 -15.61 -0.10
CA THR A 46 22.15 -17.01 0.05
C THR A 46 21.46 -17.26 1.39
N LEU A 47 21.94 -16.68 2.49
CA LEU A 47 21.26 -16.80 3.78
C LEU A 47 19.89 -16.11 3.76
N LEU A 48 19.83 -14.90 3.20
CA LEU A 48 18.61 -14.11 3.17
C LEU A 48 17.55 -14.68 2.22
N SER A 49 17.92 -15.52 1.25
CA SER A 49 16.95 -16.13 0.34
C SER A 49 16.03 -17.16 1.00
N ILE A 50 16.32 -17.58 2.24
CA ILE A 50 15.36 -18.31 3.08
C ILE A 50 14.04 -17.53 3.22
N PHE A 51 14.10 -16.19 3.20
CA PHE A 51 12.94 -15.31 3.32
C PHE A 51 12.35 -14.88 1.97
N ASP A 52 12.71 -15.54 0.86
CA ASP A 52 12.14 -15.20 -0.45
C ASP A 52 10.65 -15.57 -0.50
N GLN A 53 9.83 -14.53 -0.63
CA GLN A 53 8.37 -14.61 -0.75
C GLN A 53 7.91 -15.25 -2.07
N SER A 54 8.81 -15.66 -2.97
CA SER A 54 8.42 -16.57 -4.06
C SER A 54 8.11 -17.98 -3.57
N ASN A 55 8.64 -18.36 -2.39
CA ASN A 55 8.44 -19.67 -1.79
C ASN A 55 7.24 -19.69 -0.84
N THR A 56 6.39 -18.67 -0.84
CA THR A 56 5.18 -18.66 -0.03
C THR A 56 4.33 -19.88 -0.35
N SER A 57 3.88 -20.54 0.70
CA SER A 57 3.09 -21.75 0.60
C SER A 57 1.80 -21.49 -0.16
N LYS A 58 1.35 -22.49 -0.91
CA LYS A 58 0.08 -22.41 -1.64
C LYS A 58 -1.13 -22.46 -0.71
N GLU A 59 -0.96 -23.05 0.47
CA GLU A 59 -2.04 -23.27 1.43
C GLU A 59 -2.25 -22.06 2.34
N SER A 60 -1.17 -21.34 2.67
CA SER A 60 -1.23 -20.16 3.53
C SER A 60 -0.15 -19.15 3.17
N LYS A 61 -0.52 -17.87 3.21
CA LYS A 61 0.40 -16.75 2.95
C LYS A 61 1.40 -16.53 4.08
N HIS A 62 1.17 -17.18 5.23
CA HIS A 62 1.97 -17.04 6.46
C HIS A 62 3.23 -17.90 6.47
N PHE A 63 3.27 -18.94 5.64
CA PHE A 63 4.38 -19.90 5.62
C PHE A 63 5.18 -19.83 4.32
N LEU A 64 6.49 -20.09 4.45
CA LEU A 64 7.39 -20.26 3.32
C LEU A 64 7.83 -21.72 3.22
N ASP A 65 7.68 -22.31 2.04
CA ASP A 65 8.12 -23.66 1.73
C ASP A 65 9.63 -23.64 1.41
N VAL A 66 10.45 -23.83 2.45
CA VAL A 66 11.91 -23.80 2.33
C VAL A 66 12.47 -25.22 2.30
N LEU A 67 13.06 -25.61 1.18
CA LEU A 67 13.74 -26.90 1.06
C LEU A 67 15.15 -26.84 1.69
N GLU A 68 15.33 -27.47 2.85
CA GLU A 68 16.60 -27.49 3.59
C GLU A 68 17.79 -27.99 2.75
N SER A 69 17.56 -28.94 1.82
CA SER A 69 18.61 -29.48 0.95
C SER A 69 19.12 -28.49 -0.11
N SER A 70 18.37 -27.42 -0.40
CA SER A 70 18.79 -26.37 -1.33
C SER A 70 19.84 -25.42 -0.73
N PHE A 71 20.12 -25.53 0.57
CA PHE A 71 21.03 -24.63 1.28
C PHE A 71 22.31 -25.35 1.74
N PRO A 72 23.44 -24.64 1.78
CA PRO A 72 24.67 -25.13 2.41
C PRO A 72 24.45 -25.58 3.87
N ASP A 73 25.23 -26.57 4.31
CA ASP A 73 25.12 -27.15 5.66
C ASP A 73 25.22 -26.11 6.78
N GLU A 74 26.01 -25.05 6.59
CA GLU A 74 26.16 -23.94 7.53
C GLU A 74 24.83 -23.23 7.87
N PHE A 75 23.86 -23.22 6.95
CA PHE A 75 22.58 -22.54 7.14
C PHE A 75 21.44 -23.47 7.56
N LYS A 76 21.62 -24.79 7.45
CA LYS A 76 20.58 -25.77 7.82
C LYS A 76 20.16 -25.64 9.29
N VAL A 77 21.09 -25.32 10.19
CA VAL A 77 20.78 -25.09 11.61
C VAL A 77 19.82 -23.91 11.78
N ILE A 78 19.99 -22.85 10.99
CA ILE A 78 19.12 -21.66 11.03
C ILE A 78 17.73 -22.03 10.51
N ILE A 79 17.65 -22.74 9.37
CA ILE A 79 16.37 -23.21 8.80
C ILE A 79 15.60 -24.06 9.80
N ARG A 80 16.27 -25.02 10.46
CA ARG A 80 15.63 -25.87 11.49
C ARG A 80 15.15 -25.08 12.70
N ARG A 81 15.86 -24.02 13.11
CA ARG A 81 15.41 -23.14 14.20
C ARG A 81 14.19 -22.32 13.79
N LEU A 82 14.19 -21.78 12.57
CA LEU A 82 13.06 -21.05 12.03
C LEU A 82 11.82 -21.94 11.92
N HIS A 83 11.97 -23.16 11.40
CA HIS A 83 10.87 -24.13 11.33
C HIS A 83 10.30 -24.50 12.71
N LYS A 84 11.14 -24.57 13.74
CA LYS A 84 10.65 -24.79 15.12
C LYS A 84 9.89 -23.59 15.65
N ALA A 85 10.37 -22.38 15.37
CA ALA A 85 9.71 -21.15 15.79
C ALA A 85 8.36 -20.96 15.08
N SER A 86 8.28 -21.28 13.79
CA SER A 86 7.05 -21.18 13.00
C SER A 86 5.97 -22.19 13.40
N ALA A 87 6.32 -23.24 14.14
CA ALA A 87 5.37 -24.22 14.67
C ALA A 87 4.72 -23.78 16.01
N SER A 88 5.04 -22.56 16.49
CA SER A 88 4.43 -22.02 17.71
C SER A 88 2.94 -21.71 17.46
N LYS A 89 2.06 -22.31 18.28
CA LYS A 89 0.61 -22.10 18.17
C LYS A 89 0.19 -20.65 18.42
N GLU A 90 0.77 -20.04 19.45
CA GLU A 90 0.53 -18.63 19.81
C GLU A 90 0.87 -17.71 18.63
N LEU A 91 2.01 -17.95 17.97
CA LEU A 91 2.40 -17.19 16.77
C LEU A 91 1.40 -17.36 15.63
N CYS A 92 0.92 -18.58 15.37
CA CYS A 92 -0.08 -18.82 14.33
C CYS A 92 -1.42 -18.13 14.65
N GLU A 93 -1.86 -18.20 15.91
CA GLU A 93 -3.10 -17.56 16.37
C GLU A 93 -3.02 -16.03 16.26
N ASP A 94 -1.87 -15.44 16.60
CA ASP A 94 -1.61 -14.01 16.42
C ASP A 94 -1.69 -13.62 14.93
N MET A 95 -1.09 -14.42 14.03
CA MET A 95 -1.13 -14.16 12.59
C MET A 95 -2.56 -14.26 12.02
N GLU A 96 -3.38 -15.20 12.50
CA GLU A 96 -4.78 -15.31 12.11
C GLU A 96 -5.61 -14.12 12.60
N MET A 97 -5.36 -13.66 13.83
CA MET A 97 -6.03 -12.48 14.39
C MET A 97 -5.66 -11.20 13.63
N GLU A 98 -4.39 -11.03 13.25
CA GLU A 98 -3.94 -9.90 12.44
C GLU A 98 -4.66 -9.85 11.09
N ASP A 99 -4.86 -11.00 10.43
CA ASP A 99 -5.62 -11.08 9.17
C ASP A 99 -7.08 -10.64 9.34
N GLU A 100 -7.75 -11.07 10.42
CA GLU A 100 -9.12 -10.68 10.72
C GLU A 100 -9.23 -9.16 10.91
N ILE A 101 -8.31 -8.57 11.69
CA ILE A 101 -8.26 -7.13 11.92
C ILE A 101 -8.01 -6.37 10.61
N LEU A 102 -7.07 -6.84 9.78
CA LEU A 102 -6.76 -6.22 8.49
C LEU A 102 -7.94 -6.29 7.52
N GLU A 103 -8.67 -7.40 7.50
CA GLU A 103 -9.88 -7.54 6.68
C GLU A 103 -11.00 -6.61 7.12
N GLU A 104 -11.19 -6.46 8.44
CA GLU A 104 -12.17 -5.52 9.00
C GLU A 104 -11.81 -4.07 8.63
N LEU A 105 -10.56 -3.66 8.84
CA LEU A 105 -10.08 -2.32 8.47
C LEU A 105 -10.26 -2.05 6.97
N ALA A 106 -9.88 -3.01 6.12
CA ALA A 106 -10.07 -2.89 4.68
C ALA A 106 -11.56 -2.76 4.29
N THR A 107 -12.45 -3.44 5.02
CA THR A 107 -13.90 -3.31 4.83
C THR A 107 -14.40 -1.92 5.22
N GLN A 108 -13.95 -1.41 6.36
CA GLN A 108 -14.28 -0.06 6.81
C GLN A 108 -13.77 1.01 5.82
N GLU A 109 -12.54 0.87 5.30
CA GLU A 109 -12.01 1.78 4.29
C GLU A 109 -12.86 1.78 3.02
N ARG A 110 -13.31 0.61 2.55
CA ARG A 110 -14.22 0.51 1.39
C ARG A 110 -15.55 1.20 1.65
N LEU A 111 -16.13 1.04 2.84
CA LEU A 111 -17.37 1.71 3.23
C LEU A 111 -17.20 3.23 3.27
N ILE A 112 -16.13 3.72 3.90
CA ILE A 112 -15.82 5.15 3.96
C ILE A 112 -15.62 5.72 2.56
N ALA A 113 -14.91 5.00 1.68
CA ALA A 113 -14.72 5.42 0.29
C ALA A 113 -16.06 5.50 -0.48
N TYR A 114 -16.94 4.51 -0.29
CA TYR A 114 -18.28 4.51 -0.88
C TYR A 114 -19.13 5.69 -0.37
N GLU A 115 -19.17 5.91 0.94
CA GLU A 115 -19.92 7.03 1.54
C GLU A 115 -19.41 8.39 1.06
N ARG A 116 -18.08 8.55 0.93
CA ARG A 116 -17.48 9.77 0.38
C ARG A 116 -17.92 9.98 -1.07
N ALA A 117 -17.88 8.95 -1.90
CA ALA A 117 -18.31 9.04 -3.29
C ALA A 117 -19.79 9.40 -3.43
N GLU A 118 -20.66 8.84 -2.59
CA GLU A 118 -22.09 9.18 -2.60
C GLU A 118 -22.36 10.62 -2.11
N LYS A 119 -21.64 11.08 -1.08
CA LYS A 119 -21.70 12.48 -0.64
C LYS A 119 -21.24 13.44 -1.74
N GLU A 120 -20.14 13.14 -2.42
CA GLU A 120 -19.64 13.95 -3.54
C GLU A 120 -20.64 14.03 -4.69
N LYS A 121 -21.30 12.92 -5.05
CA LYS A 121 -22.38 12.93 -6.06
C LYS A 121 -23.56 13.78 -5.63
N ALA A 122 -24.03 13.63 -4.40
CA ALA A 122 -25.16 14.39 -3.88
C ALA A 122 -24.85 15.91 -3.82
N GLU A 123 -23.63 16.28 -3.44
CA GLU A 123 -23.16 17.67 -3.50
C GLU A 123 -23.10 18.20 -4.93
N ALA A 124 -22.61 17.40 -5.89
CA ALA A 124 -22.57 17.78 -7.29
C ALA A 124 -23.98 17.98 -7.89
N GLU A 125 -24.95 17.14 -7.52
CA GLU A 125 -26.35 17.31 -7.93
C GLU A 125 -26.98 18.56 -7.32
N LYS A 126 -26.74 18.83 -6.03
CA LYS A 126 -27.20 20.07 -5.38
C LYS A 126 -26.65 21.31 -6.06
N ARG A 127 -25.35 21.35 -6.37
CA ARG A 127 -24.74 22.49 -7.10
C ARG A 127 -25.37 22.70 -8.47
N LYS A 128 -25.61 21.62 -9.24
CA LYS A 128 -26.31 21.72 -10.54
C LYS A 128 -27.73 22.26 -10.40
N ALA A 129 -28.45 21.84 -9.36
CA ALA A 129 -29.80 22.33 -9.11
C ALA A 129 -29.82 23.81 -8.71
N GLU A 130 -28.86 24.26 -7.89
CA GLU A 130 -28.67 25.67 -7.52
C GLU A 130 -28.33 26.53 -8.75
N GLU A 131 -27.36 26.12 -9.56
CA GLU A 131 -27.02 26.81 -10.82
C GLU A 131 -28.22 26.89 -11.78
N GLY A 132 -29.05 25.85 -11.83
CA GLY A 132 -30.28 25.83 -12.63
C GLY A 132 -31.31 26.85 -12.14
N LYS A 133 -31.50 26.97 -10.82
CA LYS A 133 -32.40 27.95 -10.21
C LYS A 133 -31.93 29.38 -10.46
N GLU A 134 -30.64 29.67 -10.27
CA GLU A 134 -30.08 31.00 -10.53
C GLU A 134 -30.26 31.43 -11.99
N LYS A 135 -30.04 30.51 -12.95
CA LYS A 135 -30.28 30.79 -14.38
C LYS A 135 -31.76 31.09 -14.67
N ALA A 136 -32.67 30.32 -14.09
CA ALA A 136 -34.11 30.52 -14.26
C ALA A 136 -34.59 31.86 -13.66
N GLU A 137 -34.10 32.24 -12.47
CA GLU A 137 -34.39 33.55 -11.88
C GLU A 137 -33.82 34.70 -12.73
N ALA A 138 -32.60 34.55 -13.24
CA ALA A 138 -31.99 35.55 -14.11
C ALA A 138 -32.77 35.72 -15.43
N GLU A 139 -33.26 34.63 -16.02
CA GLU A 139 -34.10 34.66 -17.22
C GLU A 139 -35.46 35.30 -16.96
N LYS A 140 -36.13 34.93 -15.86
CA LYS A 140 -37.40 35.54 -15.45
C LYS A 140 -37.25 37.06 -15.25
N SER A 141 -36.19 37.50 -14.56
CA SER A 141 -35.89 38.92 -14.38
C SER A 141 -35.64 39.66 -15.70
N ARG A 142 -34.99 39.01 -16.67
CA ARG A 142 -34.79 39.57 -18.01
C ARG A 142 -36.11 39.71 -18.76
N LEU A 143 -36.96 38.68 -18.74
CA LEU A 143 -38.29 38.71 -19.38
C LEU A 143 -39.18 39.80 -18.78
N GLU A 144 -39.21 39.94 -17.45
CA GLU A 144 -39.95 41.01 -16.77
C GLU A 144 -39.49 42.41 -17.20
N LYS A 145 -38.17 42.62 -17.34
CA LYS A 145 -37.62 43.90 -17.83
C LYS A 145 -38.04 44.18 -19.28
N LEU A 146 -38.02 43.17 -20.15
CA LEU A 146 -38.45 43.32 -21.55
C LEU A 146 -39.94 43.62 -21.67
N LEU A 147 -40.78 42.95 -20.88
CA LEU A 147 -42.23 43.20 -20.84
C LEU A 147 -42.55 44.63 -20.39
N LYS A 148 -41.87 45.13 -19.34
CA LYS A 148 -41.98 46.53 -18.92
C LYS A 148 -41.56 47.52 -20.02
N GLN A 149 -40.51 47.22 -20.77
CA GLN A 149 -40.08 48.07 -21.89
C GLN A 149 -41.05 48.05 -23.08
N ALA A 150 -41.76 46.94 -23.27
CA ALA A 150 -42.76 46.78 -24.34
C ALA A 150 -44.13 47.44 -24.02
N GLY A 151 -44.29 48.05 -22.84
CA GLY A 151 -45.53 48.75 -22.45
C GLY A 151 -46.71 47.84 -22.17
N ILE A 152 -46.47 46.56 -21.92
CA ILE A 152 -47.50 45.59 -21.53
C ILE A 152 -47.48 45.50 -20.00
N GLU A 153 -48.33 46.29 -19.35
CA GLU A 153 -48.61 46.15 -17.92
C GLU A 153 -49.78 45.17 -17.71
N PHE A 154 -49.67 44.30 -16.70
CA PHE A 154 -50.80 43.57 -16.12
C PHE A 154 -51.39 44.40 -14.98
#